data_AF-A0A5C7AXI9-F1
#
_entry.id   AF-A0A5C7AXI9-F1
#
_cell.length_a   1.000
_cell.length_b   1.000
_cell.length_c   1.000
_cell.angle_alpha   90.00
_cell.angle_beta   90.00
_cell.angle_gamma   90.00
#
_symmetry.space_group_name_H-M   'P 1'
#
loop_
_entity.id
_entity.type
_entity.pdbx_description
1 polymer ?
#
loop_
_entity_poly.entity_id
_entity_poly.type
_entity_poly.pdbx_seq_one_letter_code
_entity_poly.pdbx_strand_id
1 'polypeptide(L)'
;MTITSRLNILNSIIAPVLLIFWLGAIASFLIFLSFEDVNNGKVDSIFKTPIYGSLILFAVIIGTSIHYIKMSKSIQIDSKGIKVSNLFNKEFISWSEIKMIELIGKSQIANSPLDATILKLKNGRKIDLIASRYENMPTIRKTLQQVIECIDAKKPIELNPILETSKVDPIGFVNLSGMTKYSGNHILSFNGLVIYGLNAFTIFMVINSPNHFGLLFLVWIVIFGFTYGFLGSQLHYFHLDNNYLVVKNHVWPWVNDKYRVDNIKQVSIETPYKRSTSLMVITKDFKSNLYQGGSLRNSTWKDLLNNFQNLNVDIGNEAID
;
A
#
# COMPACT_ATOMS: atom_id res chain seq x y z
N MET A 1 17.98 -25.55 0.56
CA MET A 1 16.61 -25.03 0.77
C MET A 1 16.36 -23.91 -0.23
N THR A 2 15.15 -23.77 -0.75
CA THR A 2 14.79 -22.69 -1.68
C THR A 2 13.56 -21.98 -1.15
N ILE A 3 13.62 -20.66 -1.01
CA ILE A 3 12.50 -19.82 -0.56
C ILE A 3 11.92 -19.12 -1.78
N THR A 4 10.63 -19.32 -2.01
CA THR A 4 9.90 -18.73 -3.14
C THR A 4 9.00 -17.62 -2.65
N SER A 5 8.95 -16.52 -3.39
CA SER A 5 8.05 -15.41 -3.12
C SER A 5 6.59 -15.79 -3.36
N ARG A 6 5.70 -15.32 -2.50
CA ARG A 6 4.25 -15.38 -2.67
C ARG A 6 3.75 -13.99 -3.00
N LEU A 7 3.18 -13.82 -4.19
CA LEU A 7 2.62 -12.54 -4.61
C LEU A 7 1.36 -12.24 -3.79
N ASN A 8 1.21 -10.99 -3.35
CA ASN A 8 -0.02 -10.51 -2.75
C ASN A 8 -1.12 -10.50 -3.82
N ILE A 9 -2.11 -11.39 -3.71
CA ILE A 9 -3.15 -11.59 -4.72
C ILE A 9 -3.96 -10.31 -4.96
N LEU A 10 -4.28 -9.58 -3.89
CA LEU A 10 -5.06 -8.34 -3.98
C LEU A 10 -4.33 -7.30 -4.84
N ASN A 11 -3.08 -7.01 -4.51
CA ASN A 11 -2.32 -5.94 -5.16
C ASN A 11 -1.80 -6.36 -6.54
N SER A 12 -1.40 -7.62 -6.71
CA SER A 12 -0.71 -8.10 -7.91
C SER A 12 -1.64 -8.68 -8.97
N ILE A 13 -2.87 -9.06 -8.62
CA ILE A 13 -3.84 -9.68 -9.54
C ILE A 13 -5.19 -8.95 -9.51
N ILE A 14 -5.87 -8.91 -8.36
CA ILE A 14 -7.26 -8.44 -8.28
C ILE A 14 -7.38 -6.97 -8.66
N ALA A 15 -6.59 -6.08 -8.04
CA ALA A 15 -6.67 -4.64 -8.32
C ALA A 15 -6.36 -4.29 -9.80
N PRO A 16 -5.30 -4.84 -10.43
CA PRO A 16 -5.07 -4.66 -11.87
C PRO A 16 -6.24 -5.16 -12.73
N VAL A 17 -6.77 -6.33 -12.43
CA VAL A 17 -7.87 -6.94 -13.20
C VAL A 17 -9.15 -6.09 -13.09
N LEU A 18 -9.51 -5.65 -11.89
CA LEU A 18 -10.65 -4.74 -11.68
C LEU A 18 -10.47 -3.41 -12.43
N LEU A 19 -9.27 -2.84 -12.42
CA LEU A 19 -8.98 -1.61 -13.18
C LEU A 19 -9.17 -1.84 -14.69
N ILE A 20 -8.65 -2.95 -15.23
CA ILE A 20 -8.81 -3.30 -16.64
C ILE A 20 -10.28 -3.48 -17.00
N PHE A 21 -11.05 -4.19 -16.17
CA PHE A 21 -12.49 -4.35 -16.37
C PHE A 21 -13.23 -3.02 -16.33
N TRP A 22 -12.90 -2.14 -15.39
CA TRP A 22 -13.53 -0.83 -15.27
C TRP A 22 -13.24 0.06 -16.48
N LEU A 23 -11.97 0.13 -16.92
CA LEU A 23 -11.59 0.86 -18.13
C LEU A 23 -12.23 0.26 -19.39
N GLY A 24 -12.33 -1.08 -19.45
CA GLY A 24 -13.01 -1.79 -20.53
C GLY A 24 -14.49 -1.45 -20.60
N ALA A 25 -15.18 -1.40 -19.45
CA ALA A 25 -16.59 -1.01 -19.37
C ALA A 25 -16.81 0.42 -19.87
N ILE A 26 -15.94 1.37 -19.51
CA ILE A 26 -16.00 2.75 -20.02
C ILE A 26 -15.77 2.79 -21.53
N ALA A 27 -14.76 2.07 -22.03
CA ALA A 27 -14.46 2.01 -23.46
C ALA A 27 -15.63 1.43 -24.27
N SER A 28 -16.23 0.34 -23.78
CA SER A 28 -17.43 -0.27 -24.37
C SER A 28 -18.63 0.66 -24.32
N PHE A 29 -18.83 1.40 -23.22
CA PHE A 29 -19.91 2.38 -23.10
C PHE A 29 -19.75 3.53 -24.09
N LEU A 30 -18.53 4.06 -24.27
CA LEU A 30 -18.24 5.07 -25.29
C LEU A 30 -18.50 4.56 -26.70
N ILE A 31 -18.14 3.31 -27.00
CA ILE A 31 -18.46 2.67 -28.30
C ILE A 31 -19.97 2.61 -28.50
N PHE A 32 -20.71 2.18 -27.46
CA PHE A 32 -22.16 2.08 -27.51
C PHE A 32 -22.80 3.45 -27.80
N LEU A 33 -22.43 4.50 -27.07
CA LEU A 33 -22.92 5.86 -27.30
C LEU A 33 -22.60 6.37 -28.71
N SER A 34 -21.40 6.08 -29.21
CA SER A 34 -20.99 6.42 -30.57
C SER A 34 -21.89 5.77 -31.62
N PHE A 35 -22.22 4.49 -31.48
CA PHE A 35 -23.14 3.81 -32.40
C PHE A 35 -24.58 4.34 -32.26
N GLU A 36 -25.02 4.63 -31.04
CA GLU A 36 -26.34 5.19 -30.77
C GLU A 36 -26.53 6.56 -31.44
N ASP A 37 -25.53 7.45 -31.36
CA ASP A 37 -25.61 8.78 -31.96
C ASP A 37 -25.65 8.73 -33.50
N VAL A 38 -24.94 7.78 -34.12
CA VAL A 38 -25.01 7.55 -35.58
C VAL A 38 -26.35 6.95 -35.98
N ASN A 39 -26.83 5.92 -35.25
CA ASN A 39 -28.09 5.24 -35.56
C ASN A 39 -29.31 6.16 -35.40
N ASN A 40 -29.25 7.09 -34.44
CA ASN A 40 -30.30 8.10 -34.23
C ASN A 40 -30.17 9.31 -35.17
N GLY A 41 -29.19 9.32 -36.08
CA GLY A 41 -28.97 10.39 -37.06
C GLY A 41 -28.52 11.72 -36.47
N LYS A 42 -28.05 11.76 -35.21
CA LYS A 42 -27.49 12.97 -34.59
C LYS A 42 -26.19 13.41 -35.25
N VAL A 43 -25.44 12.44 -35.77
CA VAL A 43 -24.21 12.65 -36.56
C VAL A 43 -24.20 11.71 -37.76
N ASP A 44 -23.59 12.18 -38.84
CA ASP A 44 -23.48 11.51 -40.14
C ASP A 44 -22.36 10.46 -40.22
N SER A 45 -21.43 10.45 -39.24
CA SER A 45 -20.31 9.52 -39.22
C SER A 45 -19.86 9.18 -37.81
N ILE A 46 -19.46 7.92 -37.60
CA ILE A 46 -18.88 7.46 -36.33
C ILE A 46 -17.61 8.22 -35.96
N PHE A 47 -16.88 8.77 -36.93
CA PHE A 47 -15.68 9.56 -36.67
C PHE A 47 -15.96 10.95 -36.07
N LYS A 48 -17.23 11.40 -36.04
CA LYS A 48 -17.63 12.63 -35.34
C LYS A 48 -18.13 12.37 -33.91
N THR A 49 -18.03 11.13 -33.44
CA THR A 49 -18.46 10.70 -32.10
C THR A 49 -17.25 10.55 -31.15
N PRO A 50 -17.42 10.31 -29.84
CA PRO A 50 -16.28 10.07 -28.93
C PRO A 50 -15.55 8.71 -29.12
N ILE A 51 -15.67 8.05 -30.27
CA ILE A 51 -15.11 6.72 -30.54
C ILE A 51 -13.58 6.66 -30.37
N TYR A 52 -12.88 7.77 -30.65
CA TYR A 52 -11.43 7.88 -30.42
C TYR A 52 -11.06 7.74 -28.94
N GLY A 53 -11.95 8.12 -28.02
CA GLY A 53 -11.78 7.90 -26.59
C GLY A 53 -11.62 6.42 -26.26
N SER A 54 -12.39 5.54 -26.90
CA SER A 54 -12.28 4.08 -26.72
C SER A 54 -10.95 3.54 -27.23
N LEU A 55 -10.44 4.03 -28.36
CA LEU A 55 -9.12 3.63 -28.88
C LEU A 55 -8.00 4.00 -27.91
N ILE A 56 -8.04 5.22 -27.36
CA ILE A 56 -7.09 5.66 -26.34
C ILE A 56 -7.18 4.78 -25.09
N LEU A 57 -8.40 4.48 -24.62
CA LEU A 57 -8.62 3.61 -23.46
C LEU A 57 -8.05 2.19 -23.70
N PHE A 58 -8.21 1.62 -24.89
CA PHE A 58 -7.58 0.32 -25.21
C PHE A 58 -6.06 0.38 -25.18
N ALA A 59 -5.45 1.44 -25.70
CA ALA A 59 -4.00 1.63 -25.60
C ALA A 59 -3.54 1.72 -24.13
N VAL A 60 -4.29 2.42 -23.29
CA VAL A 60 -4.04 2.50 -21.83
C VAL A 60 -4.20 1.13 -21.16
N ILE A 61 -5.23 0.35 -21.50
CA ILE A 61 -5.44 -1.00 -20.97
C ILE A 61 -4.26 -1.91 -21.32
N ILE A 62 -3.78 -1.89 -22.56
CA ILE A 62 -2.64 -2.70 -22.99
C ILE A 62 -1.37 -2.25 -22.25
N GLY A 63 -1.11 -0.94 -22.20
CA GLY A 63 0.06 -0.38 -21.54
C GLY A 63 0.10 -0.70 -20.04
N THR A 64 -1.02 -0.54 -19.35
CA THR A 64 -1.15 -0.88 -17.92
C THR A 64 -0.99 -2.37 -17.68
N SER A 65 -1.55 -3.23 -18.53
CA SER A 65 -1.38 -4.69 -18.43
C SER A 65 0.10 -5.10 -18.54
N ILE A 66 0.81 -4.58 -19.54
CA ILE A 66 2.25 -4.83 -19.72
C ILE A 66 3.04 -4.33 -18.50
N HIS A 67 2.71 -3.14 -17.99
CA HIS A 67 3.36 -2.57 -16.82
C HIS A 67 3.19 -3.46 -15.57
N TYR A 68 1.97 -3.93 -15.30
CA TYR A 68 1.71 -4.83 -14.17
C TYR A 68 2.44 -6.17 -14.30
N ILE A 69 2.49 -6.78 -15.48
CA ILE A 69 3.23 -8.02 -15.71
C ILE A 69 4.73 -7.83 -15.43
N LYS A 70 5.31 -6.68 -15.82
CA LYS A 70 6.72 -6.36 -15.56
C LYS A 70 7.00 -6.15 -14.07
N MET A 71 6.05 -5.62 -13.31
CA MET A 71 6.18 -5.38 -11.87
C MET A 71 5.98 -6.65 -11.02
N SER A 72 5.11 -7.55 -11.45
CA SER A 72 4.82 -8.82 -10.76
C SER A 72 5.93 -9.84 -11.03
N LYS A 73 7.05 -9.69 -10.31
CA LYS A 73 8.18 -10.61 -10.37
C LYS A 73 8.01 -11.73 -9.35
N SER A 74 8.35 -12.96 -9.72
CA SER A 74 8.56 -14.06 -8.80
C SER A 74 10.04 -14.14 -8.45
N ILE A 75 10.33 -14.41 -7.18
CA ILE A 75 11.68 -14.48 -6.63
C ILE A 75 11.88 -15.86 -6.03
N GLN A 76 13.00 -16.49 -6.33
CA GLN A 76 13.47 -17.69 -5.65
C GLN A 76 14.86 -17.42 -5.09
N ILE A 77 15.05 -17.71 -3.82
CA ILE A 77 16.31 -17.50 -3.10
C ILE A 77 16.85 -18.86 -2.69
N ASP A 78 18.10 -19.14 -3.04
CA ASP A 78 18.82 -20.37 -2.66
C ASP A 78 20.26 -20.07 -2.21
N SER A 79 21.04 -21.10 -1.90
CA SER A 79 22.43 -20.94 -1.44
C SER A 79 23.39 -20.42 -2.51
N LYS A 80 23.01 -20.43 -3.80
CA LYS A 80 23.84 -19.99 -4.93
C LYS A 80 23.52 -18.57 -5.36
N GLY A 81 22.27 -18.15 -5.25
CA GLY A 81 21.87 -16.81 -5.65
C GLY A 81 20.38 -16.53 -5.52
N ILE A 82 19.95 -15.54 -6.30
CA ILE A 82 18.56 -15.12 -6.44
C ILE A 82 18.15 -15.30 -7.89
N LYS A 83 17.07 -16.03 -8.11
CA LYS A 83 16.37 -16.08 -9.38
C LYS A 83 15.21 -15.10 -9.37
N VAL A 84 15.20 -14.18 -10.32
CA VAL A 84 14.13 -13.21 -10.53
C VAL A 84 13.47 -13.54 -11.85
N SER A 85 12.19 -13.84 -11.84
CA SER A 85 11.42 -14.15 -13.05
C SER A 85 10.15 -13.32 -13.15
N ASN A 86 9.71 -13.04 -14.36
CA ASN A 86 8.36 -12.59 -14.67
C ASN A 86 7.83 -13.43 -15.83
N LEU A 87 6.67 -13.06 -16.40
CA LEU A 87 6.06 -13.81 -17.50
C LEU A 87 6.96 -13.89 -18.75
N PHE A 88 7.84 -12.90 -18.97
CA PHE A 88 8.61 -12.74 -20.21
C PHE A 88 10.12 -12.96 -20.06
N ASN A 89 10.66 -12.87 -18.84
CA ASN A 89 12.08 -12.89 -18.57
C ASN A 89 12.39 -13.72 -17.32
N LYS A 90 13.51 -14.44 -17.37
CA LYS A 90 14.07 -15.20 -16.25
C LYS A 90 15.53 -14.81 -16.12
N GLU A 91 15.89 -14.33 -14.95
CA GLU A 91 17.24 -13.89 -14.64
C GLU A 91 17.73 -14.60 -13.38
N PHE A 92 18.97 -15.06 -13.40
CA PHE A 92 19.65 -15.62 -12.23
C PHE A 92 20.83 -14.73 -11.87
N ILE A 93 20.95 -14.40 -10.58
CA ILE A 93 21.95 -13.50 -10.04
C ILE A 93 22.69 -14.24 -8.94
N SER A 94 23.98 -14.45 -9.15
CA SER A 94 24.84 -15.08 -8.14
C SER A 94 25.06 -14.15 -6.94
N TRP A 95 25.21 -14.70 -5.74
CA TRP A 95 25.57 -13.91 -4.55
C TRP A 95 26.87 -13.12 -4.75
N SER A 96 27.81 -13.65 -5.54
CA SER A 96 29.07 -12.98 -5.86
C SER A 96 28.91 -11.71 -6.71
N GLU A 97 27.77 -11.52 -7.37
CA GLU A 97 27.46 -10.33 -8.19
C GLU A 97 26.80 -9.22 -7.38
N ILE A 98 26.29 -9.54 -6.19
CA ILE A 98 25.63 -8.57 -5.32
C ILE A 98 26.71 -7.79 -4.56
N LYS A 99 26.63 -6.47 -4.64
CA LYS A 99 27.51 -5.55 -3.91
C LYS A 99 26.94 -5.23 -2.53
N MET A 100 25.63 -5.01 -2.44
CA MET A 100 24.94 -4.61 -1.21
C MET A 100 23.48 -5.03 -1.25
N ILE A 101 22.97 -5.43 -0.09
CA ILE A 101 21.56 -5.73 0.15
C ILE A 101 21.05 -4.74 1.20
N GLU A 102 20.05 -3.95 0.83
CA GLU A 102 19.39 -3.00 1.72
C GLU A 102 17.98 -3.56 2.02
N LEU A 103 17.83 -4.13 3.22
CA LEU A 103 16.62 -4.87 3.62
C LEU A 103 15.40 -3.96 3.74
N ILE A 104 15.61 -2.74 4.24
CA ILE A 104 14.61 -1.70 4.36
C ILE A 104 15.15 -0.50 3.61
N GLY A 105 14.51 -0.18 2.50
CA GLY A 105 14.86 0.95 1.66
C GLY A 105 13.63 1.45 0.91
N LYS A 106 13.83 2.47 0.08
CA LYS A 106 12.76 3.07 -0.72
C LYS A 106 13.00 2.92 -2.21
N SER A 107 11.97 2.41 -2.89
CA SER A 107 11.90 2.43 -4.35
C SER A 107 10.90 3.49 -4.78
N GLN A 108 11.31 4.32 -5.74
CA GLN A 108 10.43 5.30 -6.38
C GLN A 108 9.67 4.60 -7.49
N ILE A 109 8.36 4.42 -7.32
CA ILE A 109 7.47 3.99 -8.39
C ILE A 109 6.54 5.14 -8.71
N ALA A 110 6.68 5.64 -9.94
CA ALA A 110 6.09 6.92 -10.33
C ALA A 110 6.50 8.01 -9.31
N ASN A 111 5.53 8.61 -8.61
CA ASN A 111 5.74 9.72 -7.69
C ASN A 111 5.52 9.33 -6.22
N SER A 112 5.59 8.03 -5.89
CA SER A 112 5.41 7.57 -4.50
C SER A 112 6.65 6.78 -4.06
N PRO A 113 7.29 7.16 -2.94
CA PRO A 113 8.22 6.26 -2.26
C PRO A 113 7.44 5.05 -1.75
N LEU A 114 7.95 3.85 -2.00
CA LEU A 114 7.39 2.60 -1.49
C LEU A 114 8.46 1.80 -0.75
N ASP A 115 8.06 1.18 0.35
CA ASP A 115 8.88 0.21 1.07
C ASP A 115 9.36 -0.90 0.12
N ALA A 116 10.67 -1.07 0.03
CA ALA A 116 11.31 -2.03 -0.85
C ALA A 116 12.57 -2.62 -0.22
N THR A 117 12.87 -3.85 -0.60
CA THR A 117 14.20 -4.43 -0.42
C THR A 117 15.00 -4.17 -1.69
N ILE A 118 16.19 -3.58 -1.57
CA ILE A 118 17.00 -3.13 -2.71
C ILE A 118 18.26 -4.00 -2.80
N LEU A 119 18.49 -4.59 -3.97
CA LEU A 119 19.72 -5.29 -4.31
C LEU A 119 20.55 -4.42 -5.25
N LYS A 120 21.74 -4.01 -4.82
CA LYS A 120 22.69 -3.26 -5.65
C LYS A 120 23.75 -4.23 -6.17
N LEU A 121 23.84 -4.39 -7.49
CA LEU A 121 24.81 -5.28 -8.13
C LEU A 121 26.14 -4.57 -8.37
N LYS A 122 27.22 -5.35 -8.53
CA LYS A 122 28.57 -4.83 -8.80
C LYS A 122 28.67 -4.04 -10.10
N ASN A 123 27.83 -4.36 -11.09
CA ASN A 123 27.73 -3.61 -12.36
C ASN A 123 26.92 -2.30 -12.23
N GLY A 124 26.51 -1.90 -11.02
CA GLY A 124 25.74 -0.69 -10.77
C GLY A 124 24.22 -0.84 -10.95
N ARG A 125 23.74 -1.97 -11.47
CA ARG A 125 22.29 -2.20 -11.62
C ARG A 125 21.62 -2.37 -10.25
N LYS A 126 20.44 -1.76 -10.11
CA LYS A 126 19.57 -1.83 -8.92
C LYS A 126 18.36 -2.71 -9.20
N ILE A 127 18.02 -3.61 -8.27
CA ILE A 127 16.82 -4.44 -8.32
C ILE A 127 15.98 -4.17 -7.09
N ASP A 128 14.75 -3.70 -7.34
CA ASP A 128 13.82 -3.32 -6.30
C ASP A 128 12.75 -4.38 -6.10
N LEU A 129 12.62 -4.85 -4.87
CA LEU A 129 11.63 -5.82 -4.43
C LEU A 129 10.61 -5.09 -3.53
N ILE A 130 9.51 -4.66 -4.12
CA ILE A 130 8.52 -3.80 -3.47
C ILE A 130 7.71 -4.60 -2.45
N ALA A 131 7.77 -4.23 -1.17
CA ALA A 131 7.21 -5.00 -0.06
C ALA A 131 5.72 -5.34 -0.25
N SER A 132 4.92 -4.36 -0.66
CA SER A 132 3.46 -4.51 -0.84
C SER A 132 3.05 -5.50 -1.93
N ARG A 133 3.97 -5.95 -2.78
CA ARG A 133 3.73 -6.94 -3.84
C ARG A 133 3.86 -8.38 -3.35
N TYR A 134 4.46 -8.61 -2.18
CA TYR A 134 4.77 -9.94 -1.69
C TYR A 134 4.17 -10.16 -0.30
N GLU A 135 3.32 -11.17 -0.17
CA GLU A 135 2.70 -11.55 1.10
C GLU A 135 3.75 -12.08 2.10
N ASN A 136 4.77 -12.78 1.61
CA ASN A 136 5.86 -13.30 2.44
C ASN A 136 7.12 -12.42 2.41
N MET A 137 6.99 -11.11 2.21
CA MET A 137 8.12 -10.18 2.30
C MET A 137 8.91 -10.31 3.63
N PRO A 138 8.28 -10.50 4.80
CA PRO A 138 9.02 -10.73 6.05
C PRO A 138 9.96 -11.95 5.96
N THR A 139 9.49 -13.06 5.38
CA THR A 139 10.29 -14.27 5.14
C THR A 139 11.44 -13.99 4.19
N ILE A 140 11.18 -13.27 3.09
CA ILE A 140 12.21 -12.87 2.12
C ILE A 140 13.30 -12.04 2.81
N ARG A 141 12.92 -11.02 3.59
CA ARG A 141 13.87 -10.15 4.32
C ARG A 141 14.68 -10.91 5.36
N LYS A 142 14.06 -11.81 6.14
CA LYS A 142 14.77 -12.69 7.08
C LYS A 142 15.77 -13.60 6.37
N THR A 143 15.40 -14.14 5.21
CA THR A 143 16.30 -14.97 4.38
C THR A 143 17.50 -14.16 3.92
N LEU A 144 17.25 -12.96 3.38
CA LEU A 144 18.30 -12.08 2.92
C LEU A 144 19.18 -11.59 4.08
N GLN A 145 18.63 -11.41 5.27
CA GLN A 145 19.41 -11.13 6.48
C GLN A 145 20.38 -12.27 6.79
N GLN A 146 19.93 -13.54 6.79
CA GLN A 146 20.83 -14.70 6.98
C GLN A 146 21.94 -14.72 5.92
N VAL A 147 21.62 -14.38 4.67
CA VAL A 147 22.62 -14.29 3.60
C VAL A 147 23.65 -13.21 3.90
N ILE A 148 23.23 -12.02 4.32
CA ILE A 148 24.14 -10.93 4.71
C ILE A 148 25.06 -11.41 5.84
N GLU A 149 24.50 -12.02 6.89
CA GLU A 149 25.25 -12.53 8.04
C GLU A 149 26.28 -13.60 7.63
N CYS A 150 25.94 -14.49 6.69
CA CYS A 150 26.88 -15.49 6.16
C CYS A 150 28.01 -14.85 5.35
N ILE A 151 27.68 -13.88 4.49
CA ILE A 151 28.65 -13.14 3.66
C ILE A 151 29.63 -12.37 4.56
N ASP A 152 29.11 -11.65 5.56
CA ASP A 152 29.92 -10.87 6.50
C ASP A 152 30.82 -11.75 7.35
N ALA A 153 30.32 -12.91 7.79
CA ALA A 153 31.08 -13.91 8.52
C ALA A 153 32.03 -14.74 7.64
N LYS A 154 32.05 -14.54 6.31
CA LYS A 154 32.79 -15.34 5.33
C LYS A 154 32.50 -16.85 5.43
N LYS A 155 31.27 -17.20 5.79
CA LYS A 155 30.80 -18.58 5.92
C LYS A 155 30.06 -19.03 4.65
N PRO A 156 29.99 -20.34 4.38
CA PRO A 156 29.11 -20.85 3.33
C PRO A 156 27.66 -20.41 3.61
N ILE A 157 26.94 -20.05 2.56
CA ILE A 157 25.55 -19.60 2.67
C ILE A 157 24.67 -20.83 2.92
N GLU A 158 24.34 -21.05 4.18
CA GLU A 158 23.45 -22.11 4.63
C GLU A 158 22.11 -21.51 5.07
N LEU A 159 21.10 -21.68 4.22
CA LEU A 159 19.75 -21.20 4.50
C LEU A 159 19.06 -22.16 5.46
N ASN A 160 18.99 -21.73 6.72
CA ASN A 160 18.26 -22.45 7.74
C ASN A 160 16.75 -22.24 7.57
N PRO A 161 15.92 -23.24 7.92
CA PRO A 161 14.49 -23.05 7.94
C PRO A 161 14.17 -21.88 8.87
N ILE A 162 13.48 -20.88 8.32
CA ILE A 162 12.95 -19.79 9.12
C ILE A 162 11.83 -20.40 9.94
N LEU A 163 12.15 -20.79 11.17
CA LEU A 163 11.13 -21.01 12.18
C LEU A 163 10.33 -19.71 12.22
N GLU A 164 9.02 -19.79 12.02
CA GLU A 164 8.15 -18.68 12.36
C GLU A 164 8.51 -18.31 13.79
N THR A 165 9.18 -17.17 13.95
CA THR A 165 9.53 -16.62 15.26
C THR A 165 8.28 -16.74 16.10
N SER A 166 8.38 -17.50 17.20
CA SER A 166 7.31 -17.90 18.10
C SER A 166 6.23 -16.85 18.09
N LYS A 167 4.99 -17.22 17.72
CA LYS A 167 3.82 -16.31 17.73
C LYS A 167 4.00 -15.38 18.91
N VAL A 168 4.36 -14.11 18.66
CA VAL A 168 4.53 -13.14 19.74
C VAL A 168 3.24 -13.22 20.53
N ASP A 169 3.34 -13.52 21.82
CA ASP A 169 2.15 -13.75 22.64
C ASP A 169 1.14 -12.64 22.35
N PRO A 170 -0.10 -13.00 22.02
CA PRO A 170 -1.08 -12.01 21.59
C PRO A 170 -1.14 -10.92 22.66
N ILE A 171 -0.82 -9.69 22.25
CA ILE A 171 -0.83 -8.55 23.16
C ILE A 171 -2.26 -8.41 23.65
N GLY A 172 -2.44 -8.68 24.95
CA GLY A 172 -3.74 -8.64 25.62
C GLY A 172 -4.31 -7.21 25.69
N PHE A 173 -5.15 -6.97 26.69
CA PHE A 173 -5.66 -5.62 26.92
C PHE A 173 -4.50 -4.68 27.28
N VAL A 174 -4.38 -3.58 26.54
CA VAL A 174 -3.44 -2.49 26.84
C VAL A 174 -4.26 -1.35 27.39
N ASN A 175 -3.95 -0.94 28.61
CA ASN A 175 -4.62 0.20 29.22
C ASN A 175 -4.14 1.49 28.56
N LEU A 176 -5.07 2.26 27.99
CA LEU A 176 -4.76 3.51 27.32
C LEU A 176 -4.70 4.69 28.30
N SER A 177 -5.17 4.53 29.55
CA SER A 177 -5.12 5.57 30.56
C SER A 177 -3.66 5.82 30.95
N GLY A 178 -3.10 6.95 30.53
CA GLY A 178 -1.70 7.31 30.75
C GLY A 178 -0.81 7.26 29.50
N MET A 179 -1.32 6.73 28.38
CA MET A 179 -0.62 6.81 27.11
C MET A 179 -0.78 8.19 26.46
N THR A 180 0.29 8.70 25.84
CA THR A 180 0.22 9.94 25.06
C THR A 180 -0.57 9.69 23.78
N LYS A 181 -1.65 10.46 23.59
CA LYS A 181 -2.52 10.35 22.41
C LYS A 181 -2.09 11.33 21.31
N TYR A 182 -1.87 10.83 20.11
CA TYR A 182 -1.57 11.59 18.89
C TYR A 182 -2.74 11.47 17.94
N SER A 183 -3.57 12.50 17.90
CA SER A 183 -4.82 12.52 17.16
C SER A 183 -5.14 13.94 16.76
N GLY A 184 -5.74 14.12 15.58
CA GLY A 184 -6.33 15.38 15.19
C GLY A 184 -7.86 15.35 15.20
N ASN A 185 -8.48 16.48 14.88
CA ASN A 185 -9.93 16.54 14.75
C ASN A 185 -10.36 15.88 13.43
N HIS A 186 -10.81 14.63 13.52
CA HIS A 186 -11.25 13.86 12.36
C HIS A 186 -12.57 14.32 11.73
N ILE A 187 -13.37 15.14 12.42
CA ILE A 187 -14.62 15.70 11.89
C ILE A 187 -14.31 16.91 11.01
N LEU A 188 -13.39 17.76 11.47
CA LEU A 188 -12.98 19.00 10.78
C LEU A 188 -11.79 18.82 9.83
N SER A 189 -11.28 17.60 9.65
CA SER A 189 -10.28 17.32 8.63
C SER A 189 -10.93 17.30 7.25
N PHE A 190 -10.15 17.50 6.17
CA PHE A 190 -10.67 17.41 4.80
C PHE A 190 -11.41 16.08 4.55
N ASN A 191 -10.79 14.96 4.95
CA ASN A 191 -11.39 13.63 4.83
C ASN A 191 -12.69 13.54 5.66
N GLY A 192 -12.70 14.08 6.88
CA GLY A 192 -13.89 14.14 7.73
C GLY A 192 -15.03 14.91 7.08
N LEU A 193 -14.76 16.13 6.63
CA LEU A 193 -15.74 16.99 5.97
C LEU A 193 -16.33 16.31 4.73
N VAL A 194 -15.52 15.64 3.92
CA VAL A 194 -16.02 14.89 2.76
C VAL A 194 -16.84 13.68 3.20
N ILE A 195 -16.39 12.89 4.17
CA ILE A 195 -17.15 11.73 4.68
C ILE A 195 -18.50 12.19 5.24
N TYR A 196 -18.51 13.07 6.24
CA TYR A 196 -19.73 13.43 6.95
C TYR A 196 -20.62 14.35 6.10
N GLY A 197 -20.04 15.35 5.46
CA GLY A 197 -20.77 16.34 4.66
C GLY A 197 -21.40 15.73 3.41
N LEU A 198 -20.65 14.95 2.62
CA LEU A 198 -21.19 14.35 1.40
C LEU A 198 -22.26 13.29 1.71
N ASN A 199 -22.07 12.50 2.77
CA ASN A 199 -23.09 11.53 3.19
C ASN A 199 -24.35 12.23 3.72
N ALA A 200 -24.22 13.28 4.55
CA ALA A 200 -25.38 14.03 5.01
C ALA A 200 -26.15 14.67 3.84
N PHE A 201 -25.44 15.27 2.88
CA PHE A 201 -26.05 15.86 1.69
C PHE A 201 -26.77 14.83 0.83
N THR A 202 -26.16 13.68 0.58
CA THR A 202 -26.76 12.62 -0.25
C THR A 202 -27.94 11.96 0.44
N ILE A 203 -27.89 11.75 1.76
CA ILE A 203 -29.05 11.29 2.55
C ILE A 203 -30.18 12.32 2.48
N PHE A 204 -29.88 13.61 2.62
CA PHE A 204 -30.87 14.68 2.46
C PHE A 204 -31.55 14.62 1.07
N MET A 205 -30.79 14.40 0.01
CA MET A 205 -31.33 14.24 -1.36
C MET A 205 -32.26 13.02 -1.47
N VAL A 206 -31.88 11.88 -0.88
CA VAL A 206 -32.70 10.66 -0.84
C VAL A 206 -34.04 10.92 -0.15
N ILE A 207 -34.03 11.58 1.00
CA ILE A 207 -35.24 11.86 1.81
C ILE A 207 -36.17 12.85 1.09
N ASN A 208 -35.62 13.87 0.43
CA ASN A 208 -36.42 14.94 -0.20
C ASN A 208 -36.85 14.65 -1.64
N SER A 209 -36.50 13.49 -2.20
CA SER A 209 -36.82 13.12 -3.58
C SER A 209 -37.53 11.76 -3.66
N PRO A 210 -38.76 11.63 -3.13
CA PRO A 210 -39.46 10.35 -3.04
C PRO A 210 -39.65 9.65 -4.40
N ASN A 211 -39.86 10.43 -5.47
CA ASN A 211 -40.02 9.91 -6.83
C ASN A 211 -38.76 9.22 -7.40
N HIS A 212 -37.58 9.49 -6.82
CA HIS A 212 -36.29 8.93 -7.25
C HIS A 212 -35.59 8.17 -6.12
N PHE A 213 -36.32 7.80 -5.07
CA PHE A 213 -35.76 7.22 -3.84
C PHE A 213 -34.82 6.04 -4.14
N GLY A 214 -35.28 5.07 -4.95
CA GLY A 214 -34.49 3.86 -5.25
C GLY A 214 -33.16 4.15 -5.94
N LEU A 215 -33.16 5.02 -6.96
CA LEU A 215 -31.94 5.40 -7.67
C LEU A 215 -30.99 6.20 -6.77
N LEU A 216 -31.50 7.19 -6.04
CA LEU A 216 -30.68 8.01 -5.15
C LEU A 216 -30.13 7.20 -3.98
N PHE A 217 -30.88 6.22 -3.48
CA PHE A 217 -30.41 5.32 -2.43
C PHE A 217 -29.24 4.44 -2.91
N LEU A 218 -29.31 3.94 -4.14
CA LEU A 218 -28.18 3.21 -4.76
C LEU A 218 -26.95 4.11 -4.92
N VAL A 219 -27.15 5.36 -5.37
CA VAL A 219 -26.07 6.37 -5.46
C VAL A 219 -25.46 6.62 -4.09
N TRP A 220 -26.28 6.75 -3.05
CA TRP A 220 -25.81 6.91 -1.68
C TRP A 220 -24.99 5.71 -1.22
N ILE A 221 -25.41 4.46 -1.46
CA ILE A 221 -24.63 3.26 -1.10
C ILE A 221 -23.23 3.31 -1.72
N VAL A 222 -23.12 3.70 -2.99
CA VAL A 222 -21.83 3.80 -3.69
C VAL A 222 -20.96 4.90 -3.07
N ILE A 223 -21.52 6.08 -2.82
CA ILE A 223 -20.82 7.21 -2.19
C ILE A 223 -20.40 6.87 -0.77
N PHE A 224 -21.28 6.26 0.03
CA PHE A 224 -21.00 5.81 1.38
C PHE A 224 -19.87 4.78 1.37
N GLY A 225 -19.97 3.74 0.54
CA GLY A 225 -18.93 2.71 0.41
C GLY A 225 -17.58 3.30 0.03
N PHE A 226 -17.55 4.23 -0.93
CA PHE A 226 -16.31 4.92 -1.33
C PHE A 226 -15.75 5.80 -0.21
N THR A 227 -16.55 6.68 0.38
CA THR A 227 -16.09 7.62 1.42
C THR A 227 -15.70 6.90 2.71
N TYR A 228 -16.55 6.00 3.21
CA TYR A 228 -16.29 5.18 4.39
C TYR A 228 -15.10 4.24 4.19
N GLY A 229 -15.00 3.62 3.02
CA GLY A 229 -13.92 2.71 2.66
C GLY A 229 -12.59 3.43 2.43
N PHE A 230 -12.54 4.29 1.42
CA PHE A 230 -11.30 4.95 1.00
C PHE A 230 -10.86 6.04 1.98
N LEU A 231 -11.72 7.01 2.31
CA LEU A 231 -11.33 8.12 3.18
C LEU A 231 -11.30 7.71 4.66
N GLY A 232 -12.22 6.84 5.09
CA GLY A 232 -12.23 6.30 6.46
C GLY A 232 -10.96 5.53 6.80
N SER A 233 -10.40 4.78 5.83
CA SER A 233 -9.10 4.11 5.98
C SER A 233 -7.94 5.07 6.27
N GLN A 234 -8.11 6.37 6.03
CA GLN A 234 -7.06 7.37 6.22
C GLN A 234 -7.19 8.15 7.52
N LEU A 235 -8.02 7.72 8.47
CA LEU A 235 -8.27 8.44 9.73
C LEU A 235 -7.72 7.69 10.95
N HIS A 236 -6.48 7.21 10.85
CA HIS A 236 -5.79 6.59 11.98
C HIS A 236 -5.31 7.63 13.01
N TYR A 237 -5.24 7.21 14.26
CA TYR A 237 -4.64 7.93 15.38
C TYR A 237 -3.89 6.95 16.28
N PHE A 238 -3.00 7.49 17.13
CA PHE A 238 -2.02 6.69 17.83
C PHE A 238 -2.03 6.96 19.34
N HIS A 239 -1.74 5.94 20.11
CA HIS A 239 -1.37 6.03 21.51
C HIS A 239 0.01 5.43 21.69
N LEU A 240 0.92 6.14 22.38
CA LEU A 240 2.28 5.68 22.62
C LEU A 240 2.63 5.88 24.09
N ASP A 241 3.25 4.86 24.69
CA ASP A 241 4.00 4.95 25.94
C ASP A 241 5.37 4.27 25.78
N ASN A 242 6.06 4.03 26.89
CA ASN A 242 7.40 3.41 26.87
C ASN A 242 7.41 1.94 26.39
N ASN A 243 6.25 1.26 26.43
CA ASN A 243 6.15 -0.18 26.22
C ASN A 243 5.39 -0.53 24.94
N TYR A 244 4.42 0.29 24.55
CA TYR A 244 3.46 -0.04 23.51
C TYR A 244 3.12 1.15 22.61
N LEU A 245 2.98 0.85 21.32
CA LEU A 245 2.26 1.64 20.35
C LEU A 245 0.90 0.97 20.08
N VAL A 246 -0.18 1.72 20.24
CA VAL A 246 -1.53 1.29 19.87
C VAL A 246 -2.05 2.17 18.74
N VAL A 247 -2.39 1.55 17.62
CA VAL A 247 -2.95 2.21 16.44
C VAL A 247 -4.44 1.97 16.38
N LYS A 248 -5.20 3.05 16.22
CA LYS A 248 -6.66 3.01 16.10
C LYS A 248 -7.12 3.80 14.89
N ASN A 249 -8.38 3.63 14.51
CA ASN A 249 -9.01 4.42 13.46
C ASN A 249 -10.27 5.10 14.00
N HIS A 250 -10.52 6.35 13.59
CA HIS A 250 -11.69 7.12 14.03
C HIS A 250 -13.01 6.57 13.47
N VAL A 251 -12.99 6.03 12.25
CA VAL A 251 -14.16 5.56 11.52
C VAL A 251 -14.32 4.05 11.64
N TRP A 252 -13.22 3.31 11.71
CA TRP A 252 -13.22 1.83 11.78
C TRP A 252 -12.91 1.35 13.21
N PRO A 253 -13.94 1.10 14.05
CA PRO A 253 -13.74 0.77 15.47
C PRO A 253 -13.03 -0.57 15.70
N TRP A 254 -13.00 -1.45 14.69
CA TRP A 254 -12.29 -2.73 14.74
C TRP A 254 -10.78 -2.61 14.55
N VAL A 255 -10.26 -1.48 14.08
CA VAL A 255 -8.81 -1.26 13.95
C VAL A 255 -8.23 -0.98 15.33
N ASN A 256 -7.38 -1.90 15.81
CA ASN A 256 -6.76 -1.83 17.13
C ASN A 256 -5.42 -2.58 17.13
N ASP A 257 -4.52 -2.16 16.25
CA ASP A 257 -3.21 -2.80 16.12
C ASP A 257 -2.30 -2.39 17.27
N LYS A 258 -1.54 -3.34 17.79
CA LYS A 258 -0.68 -3.16 18.95
C LYS A 258 0.71 -3.65 18.65
N TYR A 259 1.68 -2.85 19.04
CA TYR A 259 3.09 -3.17 18.93
C TYR A 259 3.73 -2.97 20.28
N ARG A 260 4.57 -3.92 20.71
CA ARG A 260 5.54 -3.62 21.77
C ARG A 260 6.64 -2.75 21.16
N VAL A 261 7.01 -1.67 21.82
CA VAL A 261 8.05 -0.74 21.37
C VAL A 261 9.37 -1.47 21.16
N ASP A 262 9.71 -2.42 22.05
CA ASP A 262 10.90 -3.26 21.94
C ASP A 262 10.94 -4.15 20.70
N ASN A 263 9.81 -4.42 20.05
CA ASN A 263 9.69 -5.21 18.83
C ASN A 263 9.62 -4.34 17.58
N ILE A 264 9.53 -3.02 17.72
CA ILE A 264 9.60 -2.10 16.60
C ILE A 264 11.08 -1.98 16.19
N LYS A 265 11.35 -2.21 14.90
CA LYS A 265 12.68 -2.05 14.31
C LYS A 265 12.87 -0.62 13.81
N GLN A 266 11.87 -0.10 13.10
CA GLN A 266 11.91 1.24 12.53
C GLN A 266 10.49 1.81 12.42
N VAL A 267 10.38 3.12 12.61
CA VAL A 267 9.19 3.89 12.30
C VAL A 267 9.55 4.95 11.27
N SER A 268 8.71 5.15 10.26
CA SER A 268 8.89 6.27 9.34
C SER A 268 7.61 7.04 9.07
N ILE A 269 7.77 8.33 8.81
CA ILE A 269 6.68 9.18 8.31
C ILE A 269 6.84 9.39 6.81
N GLU A 270 5.80 9.04 6.08
CA GLU A 270 5.75 9.07 4.63
C GLU A 270 4.47 9.74 4.16
N THR A 271 4.54 10.47 3.04
CA THR A 271 3.36 10.97 2.34
C THR A 271 3.27 10.28 0.98
N PRO A 272 2.49 9.19 0.88
CA PRO A 272 2.30 8.51 -0.40
C PRO A 272 1.60 9.44 -1.40
N TYR A 273 1.83 9.22 -2.69
CA TYR A 273 1.27 10.08 -3.73
C TYR A 273 -0.26 10.21 -3.64
N LYS A 274 -0.77 11.44 -3.50
CA LYS A 274 -2.19 11.79 -3.37
C LYS A 274 -2.90 11.07 -2.20
N ARG A 275 -2.17 10.74 -1.14
CA ARG A 275 -2.72 10.14 0.09
C ARG A 275 -2.28 10.92 1.31
N SER A 276 -2.98 10.68 2.41
CA SER A 276 -2.64 11.30 3.69
C SER A 276 -1.26 10.84 4.17
N THR A 277 -0.55 11.72 4.86
CA THR A 277 0.68 11.36 5.60
C THR A 277 0.41 10.16 6.51
N SER A 278 1.38 9.27 6.58
CA SER A 278 1.26 7.93 7.12
C SER A 278 2.41 7.60 8.06
N LEU A 279 2.12 6.81 9.08
CA LEU A 279 3.11 6.13 9.90
C LEU A 279 3.37 4.74 9.32
N MET A 280 4.58 4.47 8.87
CA MET A 280 5.02 3.11 8.59
C MET A 280 5.66 2.53 9.84
N VAL A 281 5.22 1.35 10.26
CA VAL A 281 5.79 0.61 11.39
C VAL A 281 6.39 -0.67 10.84
N ILE A 282 7.71 -0.81 10.97
CA ILE A 282 8.45 -2.03 10.64
C ILE A 282 8.91 -2.70 11.93
N THR A 283 8.52 -3.95 12.13
CA THR A 283 8.92 -4.75 13.29
C THR A 283 10.26 -5.45 13.07
N LYS A 284 10.86 -5.98 14.14
CA LYS A 284 12.11 -6.76 14.07
C LYS A 284 12.00 -8.03 13.24
N ASP A 285 10.78 -8.58 13.09
CA ASP A 285 10.49 -9.68 12.15
C ASP A 285 10.19 -9.20 10.72
N PHE A 286 10.42 -7.93 10.40
CA PHE A 286 10.20 -7.27 9.10
C PHE A 286 8.75 -7.23 8.61
N LYS A 287 7.76 -7.38 9.49
CA LYS A 287 6.38 -7.03 9.14
C LYS A 287 6.29 -5.51 9.03
N SER A 288 5.66 -5.04 7.96
CA SER A 288 5.54 -3.63 7.64
C SER A 288 4.06 -3.30 7.49
N ASN A 289 3.58 -2.32 8.24
CA ASN A 289 2.21 -1.81 8.16
C ASN A 289 2.22 -0.30 8.02
N LEU A 290 1.32 0.23 7.19
CA LEU A 290 1.22 1.65 6.87
C LEU A 290 -0.11 2.21 7.37
N TYR A 291 -0.05 3.23 8.22
CA TYR A 291 -1.20 3.83 8.89
C TYR A 291 -1.37 5.30 8.51
N GLN A 292 -2.34 5.57 7.64
CA GLN A 292 -2.66 6.92 7.18
C GLN A 292 -3.41 7.72 8.26
N GLY A 293 -2.88 8.88 8.63
CA GLY A 293 -3.42 9.77 9.65
C GLY A 293 -3.82 11.14 9.09
N GLY A 294 -4.77 11.15 8.16
CA GLY A 294 -5.28 12.36 7.47
C GLY A 294 -6.02 13.36 8.34
N SER A 295 -6.22 13.08 9.63
CA SER A 295 -6.65 14.07 10.61
C SER A 295 -5.49 14.75 11.35
N LEU A 296 -4.29 14.17 11.34
CA LEU A 296 -3.13 14.68 12.09
C LEU A 296 -2.50 15.88 11.37
N ARG A 297 -2.00 16.82 12.19
CA ARG A 297 -1.22 17.97 11.71
C ARG A 297 0.28 17.63 11.74
N ASN A 298 1.07 18.38 10.97
CA ASN A 298 2.53 18.20 10.93
C ASN A 298 3.17 18.28 12.32
N SER A 299 2.69 19.16 13.21
CA SER A 299 3.19 19.24 14.59
C SER A 299 2.97 17.94 15.36
N THR A 300 1.77 17.35 15.27
CA THR A 300 1.44 16.08 15.93
C THR A 300 2.32 14.94 15.43
N TRP A 301 2.64 14.94 14.14
CA TRP A 301 3.55 13.97 13.55
C TRP A 301 4.99 14.15 14.03
N LYS A 302 5.49 15.39 14.14
CA LYS A 302 6.81 15.70 14.71
C LYS A 302 6.89 15.24 16.16
N ASP A 303 5.88 15.54 16.97
CA ASP A 303 5.83 15.13 18.37
C ASP A 303 5.86 13.60 18.52
N LEU A 304 5.15 12.89 17.64
CA LEU A 304 5.16 11.43 17.61
C LEU A 304 6.55 10.87 17.28
N LEU A 305 7.22 11.40 16.25
CA LEU A 305 8.59 10.99 15.88
C LEU A 305 9.59 11.26 16.99
N ASN A 306 9.53 12.45 17.60
CA ASN A 306 10.41 12.82 18.71
C ASN A 306 10.25 11.84 19.88
N ASN A 307 9.02 11.41 20.17
CA ASN A 307 8.80 10.41 21.22
C ASN A 307 9.29 9.01 20.85
N PHE A 308 9.21 8.59 19.58
CA PHE A 308 9.89 7.35 19.15
C PHE A 308 11.41 7.44 19.28
N GLN A 309 11.99 8.59 18.92
CA GLN A 309 13.43 8.84 19.05
C GLN A 309 13.88 8.76 20.51
N ASN A 310 13.11 9.33 21.44
CA ASN A 310 13.35 9.24 22.88
C ASN A 310 13.28 7.80 23.41
N LEU A 311 12.56 6.92 22.73
CA LEU A 311 12.46 5.49 23.02
C LEU A 311 13.57 4.66 22.34
N ASN A 312 14.55 5.29 21.70
CA ASN A 312 15.64 4.67 20.94
C ASN A 312 15.15 3.77 19.79
N VAL A 313 13.99 4.10 19.20
CA VAL A 313 13.50 3.46 17.98
C VAL A 313 14.11 4.16 16.77
N ASP A 314 14.56 3.40 15.77
CA ASP A 314 15.08 3.97 14.52
C ASP A 314 13.98 4.74 13.78
N ILE A 315 14.27 5.97 13.34
CA ILE A 315 13.30 6.87 12.74
C ILE A 315 13.68 7.23 11.30
N GLY A 316 12.68 7.23 10.41
CA GLY A 316 12.76 7.82 9.07
C GLY A 316 11.79 8.99 8.93
N ASN A 317 12.24 10.12 8.38
CA ASN A 317 11.36 11.23 8.07
C ASN A 317 11.52 11.62 6.59
N GLU A 318 10.48 11.40 5.80
CA GLU A 318 10.50 11.63 4.35
C GLU A 318 9.48 12.68 3.90
N ALA A 319 8.73 13.25 4.84
CA ALA A 319 7.51 13.99 4.52
C ALA A 319 7.32 15.30 5.28
N ILE A 320 8.04 15.51 6.38
CA ILE A 320 7.79 16.64 7.26
C ILE A 320 9.09 17.39 7.51
N ASP A 321 9.16 18.63 7.04
CA ASP A 321 10.18 19.61 7.41
C ASP A 321 9.83 20.26 8.75
#